data_AF-A0A243PC42-F1
#
_entry.id   AF-A0A243PC42-F1
#
_cell.length_a   1.000
_cell.length_b   1.000
_cell.length_c   1.000
_cell.angle_alpha   90.00
_cell.angle_beta   90.00
_cell.angle_gamma   90.00
#
_symmetry.space_group_name_H-M   'P 1'
#
loop_
_entity.id
_entity.type
_entity.pdbx_description
1 polymer ?
#
loop_
_entity_poly.entity_id
_entity_poly.type
_entity_poly.pdbx_seq_one_letter_code
_entity_poly.pdbx_strand_id
1 'polypeptide(L)'
;MEHENQMKGTGWGRFAAMIATSTVVMFFFMYQLVYSSEHAMFSLNRLISSFVMGCVMTVIMLGFMWSMYKGQATKVAVLAGALLLGIALLAINRSQALIGDTGFMKSMIPHHSIAINNARRSSLSDPRVRKLADEIIAAQVREIAEMKALIQDIERSGERGSATLPARPAELTPDMLPKIREAVE
;
A
#
# COMPACT_ATOMS: atom_id res chain seq x y z
N MET A 1 -11.85 -53.98 2.45
CA MET A 1 -11.13 -53.22 1.41
C MET A 1 -11.48 -51.75 1.65
N GLU A 2 -10.96 -51.17 2.73
CA GLU A 2 -9.77 -50.30 2.70
C GLU A 2 -9.89 -49.19 1.64
N HIS A 3 -10.72 -48.20 1.95
CA HIS A 3 -10.47 -46.83 1.51
C HIS A 3 -9.91 -46.06 2.71
N GLU A 4 -8.73 -46.48 3.19
CA GLU A 4 -7.85 -45.59 3.93
C GLU A 4 -7.37 -44.54 2.93
N ASN A 5 -8.16 -43.48 2.79
CA ASN A 5 -7.79 -42.33 1.99
C ASN A 5 -6.56 -41.73 2.68
N GLN A 6 -5.38 -42.14 2.22
CA GLN A 6 -4.11 -41.55 2.61
C GLN A 6 -4.24 -40.05 2.40
N MET A 7 -4.49 -39.33 3.49
CA MET A 7 -4.40 -37.88 3.56
C MET A 7 -2.94 -37.52 3.25
N LYS A 8 -2.60 -37.45 1.96
CA LYS A 8 -1.31 -36.96 1.47
C LYS A 8 -1.25 -35.51 1.92
N GLY A 9 -0.64 -35.29 3.10
CA GLY A 9 -0.42 -33.97 3.67
C GLY A 9 0.08 -33.04 2.58
N THR A 10 -0.53 -31.88 2.47
CA THR A 10 -0.28 -30.93 1.39
C THR A 10 1.19 -30.55 1.43
N GLY A 11 1.90 -30.76 0.32
CA GLY A 11 3.34 -30.52 0.29
C GLY A 11 3.68 -29.06 0.54
N TRP A 12 4.80 -28.81 1.24
CA TRP A 12 5.35 -27.47 1.49
C TRP A 12 5.50 -26.63 0.21
N GLY A 13 5.78 -27.26 -0.93
CA GLY A 13 5.82 -26.59 -2.24
C GLY A 13 4.47 -26.00 -2.67
N ARG A 14 3.35 -26.68 -2.40
CA ARG A 14 2.01 -26.15 -2.69
C ARG A 14 1.67 -24.96 -1.79
N PHE A 15 2.06 -25.03 -0.51
CA PHE A 15 1.91 -23.91 0.41
C PHE A 15 2.68 -22.68 -0.07
N ALA A 16 3.97 -22.84 -0.38
CA ALA A 16 4.80 -21.76 -0.89
C ALA A 16 4.24 -21.18 -2.21
N ALA A 17 3.82 -22.03 -3.15
CA ALA A 17 3.21 -21.59 -4.40
C ALA A 17 1.91 -20.80 -4.18
N MET A 18 1.08 -21.23 -3.21
CA MET A 18 -0.17 -20.55 -2.86
C MET A 18 0.08 -19.15 -2.27
N ILE A 19 1.04 -19.02 -1.36
CA ILE A 19 1.43 -17.73 -0.78
C ILE A 19 2.04 -16.82 -1.85
N ALA A 20 2.96 -17.33 -2.67
CA ALA A 20 3.61 -16.55 -3.72
C ALA A 20 2.60 -16.06 -4.76
N THR A 21 1.72 -16.95 -5.25
CA THR A 21 0.67 -16.60 -6.22
C THR A 21 -0.28 -15.57 -5.62
N SER A 22 -0.74 -15.78 -4.39
CA SER A 22 -1.61 -14.80 -3.70
C SER A 22 -0.93 -13.44 -3.54
N THR A 23 0.35 -13.41 -3.19
CA THR A 23 1.12 -12.16 -3.01
C THR A 23 1.19 -11.37 -4.32
N VAL A 24 1.51 -12.06 -5.43
CA VAL A 24 1.57 -11.45 -6.77
C VAL A 24 0.19 -10.92 -7.19
N VAL A 25 -0.85 -11.74 -7.04
CA VAL A 25 -2.23 -11.35 -7.37
C VAL A 25 -2.63 -10.13 -6.54
N MET A 26 -2.43 -10.17 -5.22
CA MET A 26 -2.78 -9.06 -4.32
C MET A 26 -2.04 -7.77 -4.69
N PHE A 27 -0.77 -7.83 -5.09
CA PHE A 27 -0.03 -6.65 -5.55
C PHE A 27 -0.76 -5.91 -6.69
N PHE A 28 -1.26 -6.64 -7.70
CA PHE A 28 -2.04 -6.03 -8.78
C PHE A 28 -3.41 -5.56 -8.31
N PHE A 29 -4.09 -6.33 -7.44
CA PHE A 29 -5.39 -5.94 -6.87
C PHE A 29 -5.33 -4.66 -6.04
N MET A 30 -4.17 -4.28 -5.48
CA MET A 30 -4.02 -3.00 -4.80
C MET A 30 -4.38 -1.80 -5.71
N TYR A 31 -4.29 -1.94 -7.04
CA TYR A 31 -4.61 -0.89 -8.01
C TYR A 31 -6.10 -0.79 -8.39
N GLN A 32 -6.96 -1.68 -7.88
CA GLN A 32 -8.37 -1.79 -8.31
C GLN A 32 -9.22 -0.52 -8.16
N LEU A 33 -8.83 0.42 -7.29
CA LEU A 33 -9.56 1.67 -7.04
C LEU A 33 -8.95 2.89 -7.76
N VAL A 34 -7.85 2.71 -8.51
CA VAL A 34 -7.24 3.80 -9.27
C VAL A 34 -8.18 4.18 -10.42
N TYR A 35 -8.71 5.40 -10.42
CA TYR A 35 -9.73 5.83 -11.40
C TYR A 35 -9.25 5.89 -12.86
N SER A 36 -7.95 6.07 -13.11
CA SER A 36 -7.35 6.16 -14.46
C SER A 36 -6.15 5.23 -14.58
N SER A 37 -6.05 4.48 -15.68
CA SER A 37 -4.93 3.57 -15.92
C SER A 37 -3.57 4.31 -15.95
N GLU A 38 -3.55 5.56 -16.41
CA GLU A 38 -2.35 6.40 -16.42
C GLU A 38 -1.87 6.78 -15.01
N HIS A 39 -2.66 6.53 -13.97
CA HIS A 39 -2.27 6.80 -12.58
C HIS A 39 -1.73 5.55 -11.89
N ALA A 40 -1.77 4.39 -12.55
CA ALA A 40 -1.24 3.13 -12.02
C ALA A 40 0.30 3.09 -12.12
N MET A 41 0.95 3.84 -11.22
CA MET A 41 2.40 3.93 -11.13
C MET A 41 2.97 2.82 -10.23
N PHE A 42 4.17 2.32 -10.55
CA PHE A 42 4.88 1.41 -9.66
C PHE A 42 5.23 2.10 -8.34
N SER A 43 4.99 1.41 -7.22
CA SER A 43 5.28 1.91 -5.88
C SER A 43 6.01 0.85 -5.06
N LEU A 44 7.19 1.20 -4.56
CA LEU A 44 7.95 0.35 -3.66
C LEU A 44 7.18 0.06 -2.36
N ASN A 45 6.44 1.04 -1.83
CA ASN A 45 5.57 0.82 -0.66
C ASN A 45 4.51 -0.25 -0.92
N ARG A 46 3.87 -0.24 -2.10
CA ARG A 46 2.88 -1.27 -2.45
C ARG A 46 3.53 -2.65 -2.60
N LEU A 47 4.71 -2.70 -3.20
CA LEU A 47 5.47 -3.93 -3.31
C LEU A 47 5.82 -4.50 -1.92
N ILE A 48 6.42 -3.69 -1.04
CA ILE A 48 6.74 -4.10 0.33
C ILE A 48 5.47 -4.51 1.09
N SER A 49 4.38 -3.75 0.97
CA SER A 49 3.09 -4.08 1.60
C SER A 49 2.56 -5.43 1.12
N SER A 50 2.74 -5.78 -0.16
CA SER A 50 2.35 -7.10 -0.68
C SER A 50 3.12 -8.23 -0.01
N PHE A 51 4.42 -8.05 0.23
CA PHE A 51 5.23 -9.02 0.96
C PHE A 51 4.84 -9.10 2.44
N VAL A 52 4.54 -7.97 3.09
CA VAL A 52 4.00 -7.97 4.47
C VAL A 52 2.71 -8.79 4.54
N MET A 53 1.78 -8.59 3.60
CA MET A 53 0.56 -9.39 3.51
C MET A 53 0.87 -10.88 3.31
N GLY A 54 1.82 -11.23 2.44
CA GLY A 54 2.28 -12.61 2.26
C GLY A 54 2.84 -13.25 3.53
N CYS A 55 3.60 -12.50 4.32
CA CYS A 55 4.09 -12.94 5.64
C CYS A 55 2.94 -13.18 6.62
N VAL A 56 1.98 -12.24 6.71
CA VAL A 56 0.81 -12.38 7.59
C VAL A 56 -0.06 -13.56 7.17
N MET A 57 -0.32 -13.73 5.87
CA MET A 57 -1.03 -14.88 5.34
C MET A 57 -0.32 -16.19 5.70
N THR A 58 1.01 -16.24 5.57
CA THR A 58 1.80 -17.41 5.96
C THR A 58 1.57 -17.77 7.42
N VAL A 59 1.60 -16.79 8.33
CA VAL A 59 1.36 -16.98 9.76
C VAL A 59 -0.06 -17.51 10.02
N ILE A 60 -1.07 -16.84 9.49
CA ILE A 60 -2.49 -17.20 9.69
C ILE A 60 -2.77 -18.60 9.14
N MET A 61 -2.42 -18.83 7.87
CA MET A 61 -2.73 -20.09 7.18
C MET A 61 -2.02 -21.27 7.82
N LEU A 62 -0.73 -21.12 8.16
CA LEU A 62 0.00 -22.19 8.83
C LEU A 62 -0.56 -22.48 10.24
N GLY A 63 -1.05 -21.46 10.95
CA GLY A 63 -1.74 -21.61 12.23
C GLY A 63 -3.00 -22.46 12.13
N PHE A 64 -3.90 -22.15 11.19
CA PHE A 64 -5.13 -22.93 10.99
C PHE A 64 -4.88 -24.32 10.40
N MET A 65 -3.89 -24.46 9.52
CA MET A 65 -3.60 -25.70 8.80
C MET A 65 -2.49 -26.51 9.46
N TRP A 66 -2.25 -26.34 10.76
CA TRP A 66 -1.09 -26.86 11.49
C TRP A 66 -0.91 -28.39 11.38
N SER A 67 -2.01 -29.14 11.44
CA SER A 67 -2.00 -30.61 11.38
C SER A 67 -1.68 -31.16 9.97
N MET A 68 -1.86 -30.33 8.94
CA MET A 68 -1.75 -30.75 7.54
C MET A 68 -0.29 -30.85 7.06
N TYR A 69 0.63 -30.14 7.72
CA TYR A 69 2.03 -30.05 7.33
C TYR A 69 2.94 -30.88 8.26
N LYS A 70 3.86 -31.63 7.64
CA LYS A 70 4.83 -32.49 8.35
C LYS A 70 6.05 -31.69 8.82
N GLY A 71 6.60 -32.10 9.97
CA GLY A 71 7.82 -31.56 10.57
C GLY A 71 7.57 -30.38 11.50
N GLN A 72 7.65 -30.60 12.82
CA GLN A 72 7.46 -29.53 13.81
C GLN A 72 8.51 -28.43 13.67
N ALA A 73 9.77 -28.79 13.48
CA ALA A 73 10.85 -27.84 13.27
C ALA A 73 10.61 -26.95 12.04
N THR A 74 10.17 -27.53 10.92
CA THR A 74 9.87 -26.76 9.68
C THR A 74 8.72 -25.79 9.90
N LYS A 75 7.64 -26.22 10.57
CA LYS A 75 6.51 -25.34 10.88
C LYS A 75 6.93 -24.15 11.73
N VAL A 76 7.65 -24.41 12.81
CA VAL A 76 8.15 -23.36 13.69
C VAL A 76 9.11 -22.43 12.96
N ALA A 77 10.01 -22.97 12.13
CA ALA A 77 10.95 -22.17 11.34
C ALA A 77 10.23 -21.27 10.33
N VAL A 78 9.25 -21.79 9.59
CA VAL A 78 8.44 -20.99 8.64
C VAL A 78 7.65 -19.91 9.36
N LEU A 79 7.02 -20.25 10.50
CA LEU A 79 6.26 -19.30 11.30
C LEU A 79 7.14 -18.17 11.85
N ALA A 80 8.26 -18.52 12.48
CA ALA A 80 9.21 -17.56 13.03
C ALA A 80 9.84 -16.70 11.92
N GLY A 81 10.24 -17.33 10.80
CA GLY A 81 10.79 -16.62 9.66
C GLY A 81 9.80 -15.63 9.04
N ALA A 82 8.54 -16.04 8.86
CA ALA A 82 7.49 -15.17 8.35
C ALA A 82 7.19 -14.01 9.30
N LEU A 83 7.15 -14.25 10.61
CA LEU A 83 6.93 -13.21 11.61
C LEU A 83 8.08 -12.19 11.64
N LEU A 84 9.32 -12.66 11.71
CA LEU A 84 10.51 -11.80 11.72
C LEU A 84 10.62 -10.97 10.43
N LEU A 85 10.45 -11.61 9.27
CA LEU A 85 10.47 -10.93 7.98
C LEU A 85 9.32 -9.92 7.88
N GLY A 86 8.12 -10.29 8.31
CA GLY A 86 6.96 -9.40 8.32
C GLY A 86 7.18 -8.16 9.17
N ILE A 87 7.74 -8.30 10.37
CA ILE A 87 8.10 -7.17 11.26
C ILE A 87 9.16 -6.28 10.61
N ALA A 88 10.21 -6.88 10.03
CA ALA A 88 11.27 -6.13 9.36
C ALA A 88 10.74 -5.33 8.16
N LEU A 89 9.95 -5.96 7.29
CA LEU A 89 9.33 -5.31 6.14
C LEU A 89 8.34 -4.22 6.57
N LEU A 90 7.56 -4.44 7.63
CA LEU A 90 6.68 -3.44 8.19
C LEU A 90 7.47 -2.23 8.71
N ALA A 91 8.57 -2.45 9.42
CA ALA A 91 9.43 -1.38 9.92
C ALA A 91 10.04 -0.56 8.77
N ILE A 92 10.53 -1.23 7.72
CA ILE A 92 11.05 -0.57 6.50
C ILE A 92 9.94 0.24 5.81
N ASN A 93 8.75 -0.34 5.65
CA ASN A 93 7.64 0.36 5.01
C ASN A 93 7.16 1.56 5.84
N ARG A 94 7.26 1.50 7.18
CA ARG A 94 6.88 2.61 8.05
C ARG A 94 7.92 3.72 8.13
N SER A 95 9.21 3.40 7.97
CA SER A 95 10.28 4.40 8.07
C SER A 95 10.35 5.33 6.87
N GLN A 96 9.83 4.90 5.71
CA GLN A 96 9.93 5.63 4.43
C GLN A 96 11.39 5.91 3.99
N ALA A 97 12.39 5.32 4.64
CA ALA A 97 13.81 5.64 4.41
C ALA A 97 14.32 5.26 3.02
N LEU A 98 13.61 4.38 2.30
CA LEU A 98 13.95 3.96 0.93
C LEU A 98 13.17 4.72 -0.15
N ILE A 99 12.40 5.74 0.22
CA ILE A 99 11.51 6.48 -0.68
C ILE A 99 12.06 7.90 -0.87
N GLY A 100 12.68 8.15 -2.03
CA GLY A 100 13.07 9.50 -2.46
C GLY A 100 11.94 10.25 -3.19
N ASP A 101 12.20 11.46 -3.65
CA ASP A 101 11.21 12.40 -4.22
C ASP A 101 10.35 11.77 -5.32
N THR A 102 10.99 11.15 -6.31
CA THR A 102 10.29 10.48 -7.42
C THR A 102 9.48 9.27 -6.93
N GLY A 103 10.00 8.51 -5.96
CA GLY A 103 9.30 7.37 -5.37
C GLY A 103 8.06 7.81 -4.59
N PHE A 104 8.17 8.90 -3.85
CA PHE A 104 7.06 9.54 -3.14
C PHE A 104 5.96 9.93 -4.12
N MET A 105 6.29 10.70 -5.17
CA MET A 105 5.30 11.14 -6.16
C MET A 105 4.67 9.97 -6.92
N LYS A 106 5.46 8.97 -7.34
CA LYS A 106 4.92 7.75 -7.98
C LYS A 106 4.00 6.95 -7.06
N SER A 107 4.19 7.02 -5.73
CA SER A 107 3.26 6.40 -4.77
C SER A 107 2.01 7.24 -4.50
N MET A 108 2.11 8.58 -4.57
CA MET A 108 1.03 9.51 -4.28
C MET A 108 0.07 9.69 -5.45
N ILE A 109 0.52 9.65 -6.69
CA ILE A 109 -0.37 9.69 -7.87
C ILE A 109 -1.51 8.65 -7.80
N PRO A 110 -1.25 7.34 -7.57
CA PRO A 110 -2.32 6.36 -7.42
C PRO A 110 -3.14 6.57 -6.13
N HIS A 111 -2.54 7.06 -5.05
CA HIS A 111 -3.27 7.39 -3.81
C HIS A 111 -4.31 8.49 -4.05
N HIS A 112 -3.88 9.60 -4.67
CA HIS A 112 -4.74 10.70 -5.09
C HIS A 112 -5.84 10.23 -6.04
N SER A 113 -5.48 9.34 -6.97
CA SER A 113 -6.44 8.74 -7.89
C SER A 113 -7.52 7.92 -7.19
N ILE A 114 -7.23 7.27 -6.06
CA ILE A 114 -8.23 6.54 -5.28
C ILE A 114 -9.18 7.53 -4.58
N ALA A 115 -8.65 8.64 -4.03
CA ALA A 115 -9.47 9.68 -3.42
C ALA A 115 -10.46 10.28 -4.43
N ILE A 116 -9.99 10.57 -5.65
CA ILE A 116 -10.84 11.05 -6.75
C ILE A 116 -11.91 10.01 -7.12
N ASN A 117 -11.57 8.73 -7.21
CA ASN A 117 -12.55 7.67 -7.49
C ASN A 117 -13.68 7.68 -6.45
N ASN A 118 -13.32 7.72 -5.16
CA ASN A 118 -14.28 7.68 -4.07
C ASN A 118 -15.16 8.94 -4.04
N ALA A 119 -14.58 10.13 -4.18
CA ALA A 119 -15.31 11.40 -4.20
C ALA A 119 -16.31 11.50 -5.36
N ARG A 120 -15.90 11.01 -6.56
CA ARG A 120 -16.75 11.02 -7.76
C ARG A 120 -17.89 10.01 -7.72
N ARG A 121 -17.67 8.83 -7.12
CA ARG A 121 -18.65 7.72 -7.12
C ARG A 121 -19.56 7.69 -5.89
N SER A 122 -19.22 8.41 -4.82
CA SER A 122 -20.04 8.44 -3.61
C SER A 122 -21.37 9.15 -3.84
N SER A 123 -22.46 8.52 -3.38
CA SER A 123 -23.80 9.11 -3.37
C SER A 123 -23.96 10.01 -2.15
N LEU A 124 -23.56 11.29 -2.28
CA LEU A 124 -23.57 12.28 -1.21
C LEU A 124 -24.80 13.20 -1.33
N SER A 125 -25.61 13.26 -0.27
CA SER A 125 -26.86 14.05 -0.25
C SER A 125 -26.75 15.39 0.47
N ASP A 126 -25.86 15.51 1.47
CA ASP A 126 -25.60 16.79 2.13
C ASP A 126 -24.77 17.70 1.19
N PRO A 127 -25.27 18.89 0.81
CA PRO A 127 -24.56 19.80 -0.10
C PRO A 127 -23.17 20.21 0.40
N ARG A 128 -22.97 20.31 1.72
CA ARG A 128 -21.67 20.67 2.31
C ARG A 128 -20.65 19.57 2.09
N VAL A 129 -21.07 18.31 2.24
CA VAL A 129 -20.20 17.14 2.01
C VAL A 129 -19.90 16.96 0.52
N ARG A 130 -20.87 17.25 -0.37
CA ARG A 130 -20.62 17.29 -1.82
C ARG A 130 -19.60 18.37 -2.17
N LYS A 131 -19.78 19.59 -1.67
CA LYS A 131 -18.82 20.69 -1.89
C LYS A 131 -17.39 20.29 -1.48
N LEU A 132 -17.24 19.70 -0.28
CA LEU A 132 -15.94 19.19 0.18
C LEU A 132 -15.37 18.11 -0.74
N ALA A 133 -16.20 17.17 -1.21
CA ALA A 133 -15.76 16.13 -2.14
C ALA A 133 -15.28 16.71 -3.48
N ASP A 134 -15.94 17.75 -3.98
CA ASP A 134 -15.57 18.42 -5.23
C ASP A 134 -14.27 19.23 -5.07
N GLU A 135 -14.06 19.86 -3.91
CA GLU A 135 -12.80 20.51 -3.54
C GLU A 135 -11.64 19.50 -3.45
N ILE A 136 -11.88 18.32 -2.86
CA ILE A 136 -10.92 17.21 -2.85
C ILE A 136 -10.56 16.82 -4.29
N ILE A 137 -11.55 16.65 -5.17
CA ILE A 137 -11.28 16.30 -6.58
C ILE A 137 -10.41 17.38 -7.24
N ALA A 138 -10.77 18.65 -7.10
CA ALA A 138 -10.04 19.75 -7.72
C ALA A 138 -8.58 19.82 -7.23
N ALA A 139 -8.35 19.73 -5.92
CA ALA A 139 -7.01 19.74 -5.34
C ALA A 139 -6.17 18.54 -5.83
N GLN A 140 -6.74 17.33 -5.77
CA GLN A 140 -6.03 16.10 -6.08
C GLN A 140 -5.69 15.99 -7.58
N VAL A 141 -6.56 16.49 -8.47
CA VAL A 141 -6.27 16.57 -9.92
C VAL A 141 -5.10 17.52 -10.19
N ARG A 142 -5.10 18.71 -9.56
CA ARG A 142 -4.01 19.68 -9.69
C ARG A 142 -2.69 19.09 -9.20
N GLU A 143 -2.69 18.44 -8.04
CA GLU A 143 -1.50 17.83 -7.43
C GLU A 143 -0.97 16.65 -8.26
N ILE A 144 -1.84 15.85 -8.90
CA ILE A 144 -1.39 14.83 -9.86
C ILE A 144 -0.64 15.46 -11.04
N ALA A 145 -1.15 16.55 -11.60
CA ALA A 145 -0.49 17.24 -12.71
C ALA A 145 0.88 17.82 -12.28
N GLU A 146 0.94 18.42 -11.09
CA GLU A 146 2.17 18.93 -10.49
C GLU A 146 3.21 17.81 -10.27
N MET A 147 2.80 16.69 -9.67
CA MET A 147 3.67 15.53 -9.48
C MET A 147 4.19 14.95 -10.79
N LYS A 148 3.33 14.81 -11.82
CA LYS A 148 3.76 14.32 -13.14
C LYS A 148 4.81 15.26 -13.77
N ALA A 149 4.60 16.58 -13.67
CA ALA A 149 5.54 17.56 -14.18
C ALA A 149 6.88 17.54 -13.43
N LEU A 150 6.85 17.43 -12.09
CA LEU A 150 8.06 17.35 -11.27
C LEU A 150 8.85 16.06 -11.52
N ILE A 151 8.19 14.92 -11.66
CA ILE A 151 8.86 13.65 -12.04
C ILE A 151 9.59 13.85 -13.37
N GLN A 152 8.93 14.46 -14.37
CA GLN A 152 9.54 14.69 -15.67
C GLN A 152 10.74 15.65 -15.61
N ASP A 153 10.65 16.73 -14.81
CA ASP A 153 11.78 17.64 -14.63
C ASP A 153 12.95 16.95 -13.92
N ILE A 154 12.71 16.18 -12.87
CA ILE A 154 13.77 15.46 -12.14
C ILE A 154 14.43 14.39 -13.04
N GLU A 155 13.64 13.64 -13.79
CA GLU A 155 14.16 12.62 -14.72
C GLU A 155 15.02 13.24 -15.84
N ARG A 156 14.73 14.50 -16.25
CA ARG A 156 15.47 15.21 -17.30
C ARG A 156 16.67 16.01 -16.76
N SER A 157 16.50 16.67 -15.63
CA SER A 157 17.36 17.75 -15.14
C SER A 157 18.10 17.39 -13.85
N GLY A 158 17.74 16.27 -13.20
CA GLY A 158 18.22 15.89 -11.88
C GLY A 158 17.49 16.60 -10.73
N GLU A 159 17.73 16.14 -9.51
CA GLU A 159 17.18 16.75 -8.29
C GLU A 159 17.82 18.12 -8.00
N ARG A 160 17.02 19.06 -7.50
CA ARG A 160 17.49 20.40 -7.11
C ARG A 160 17.86 20.42 -5.64
N GLY A 161 19.04 19.88 -5.34
CA GLY A 161 19.59 19.80 -3.99
C GLY A 161 19.89 18.37 -3.57
N SER A 162 20.67 18.20 -2.50
CA SER A 162 21.11 16.90 -1.99
C SER A 162 20.83 16.72 -0.49
N ALA A 163 20.29 17.74 0.17
CA ALA A 163 19.98 17.70 1.59
C ALA A 163 18.49 17.42 1.80
N THR A 164 18.17 16.54 2.74
CA THR A 164 16.79 16.30 3.17
C THR A 164 16.20 17.55 3.83
N LEU A 165 15.02 17.96 3.38
CA LEU A 165 14.29 19.09 3.94
C LEU A 165 13.38 18.62 5.09
N PRO A 166 13.22 19.40 6.17
CA PRO A 166 12.37 19.02 7.29
C PRO A 166 10.89 19.06 6.88
N ALA A 167 10.13 18.05 7.30
CA ALA A 167 8.69 18.03 7.11
C ALA A 167 7.99 19.06 8.00
N ARG A 168 6.85 19.57 7.52
CA ARG A 168 5.95 20.39 8.33
C ARG A 168 5.30 19.52 9.44
N PRO A 169 5.06 20.06 10.66
CA PRO A 169 4.36 19.32 11.71
C PRO A 169 2.95 18.91 11.28
N ALA A 170 2.49 17.74 11.75
CA ALA A 170 1.12 17.27 11.54
C ALA A 170 0.11 17.91 12.50
N GLU A 171 0.59 18.65 13.51
CA GLU A 171 -0.23 19.37 14.48
C GLU A 171 -0.80 20.65 13.87
N LEU A 172 -1.93 21.12 14.41
CA LEU A 172 -2.53 22.40 14.05
C LEU A 172 -1.58 23.53 14.41
N THR A 173 -0.97 24.15 13.39
CA THR A 173 -0.12 25.33 13.60
C THR A 173 -0.93 26.63 13.45
N PRO A 174 -0.55 27.73 14.16
CA PRO A 174 -1.32 28.98 14.13
C PRO A 174 -1.60 29.55 12.73
N ASP A 175 -0.69 29.32 11.78
CA ASP A 175 -0.83 29.77 10.39
C ASP A 175 -1.81 28.93 9.56
N MET A 176 -2.20 27.72 10.00
CA MET A 176 -3.28 26.93 9.38
C MET A 176 -4.67 27.38 9.83
N LEU A 177 -4.79 27.91 11.04
CA LEU A 177 -6.07 28.21 11.67
C LEU A 177 -6.99 29.11 10.85
N PRO A 178 -6.52 30.17 10.17
CA PRO A 178 -7.41 31.03 9.38
C PRO A 178 -8.13 30.26 8.26
N LYS A 179 -7.37 29.47 7.48
CA LYS A 179 -7.95 28.66 6.38
C LYS A 179 -8.87 27.56 6.88
N ILE A 180 -8.55 26.98 8.04
CA ILE A 180 -9.40 25.94 8.64
C ILE A 180 -10.71 26.55 9.13
N ARG A 181 -10.68 27.73 9.77
CA ARG A 181 -11.92 28.43 10.18
C ARG A 181 -12.78 28.77 8.97
N GLU A 182 -12.18 29.35 7.94
CA GLU A 182 -12.88 29.64 6.68
C GLU A 182 -13.51 28.39 6.04
N ALA A 183 -12.88 27.22 6.15
CA ALA A 183 -13.41 25.97 5.62
C ALA A 183 -14.52 25.34 6.47
N VAL A 184 -14.66 25.74 7.74
CA VAL A 184 -15.59 25.14 8.72
C VAL A 184 -16.81 26.05 8.99
N GLU A 185 -16.68 27.36 8.75
CA GLU A 185 -17.77 28.36 8.83
C GLU A 185 -18.72 28.30 7.62
#